data_AF-A0A653DR03-F1
#
_entry.id   AF-A0A653DR03-F1
#
_cell.length_a   1.000
_cell.length_b   1.000
_cell.length_c   1.000
_cell.angle_alpha   90.00
_cell.angle_beta   90.00
_cell.angle_gamma   90.00
#
_symmetry.space_group_name_H-M   'P 1'
#
loop_
_entity.id
_entity.type
_entity.pdbx_description
1 polymer ?
#
loop_
_entity_poly.entity_id
_entity_poly.type
_entity_poly.pdbx_seq_one_letter_code
_entity_poly.pdbx_strand_id
1 'polypeptide(L)'
;EEIVRRFRVHTEDELRELSLTHNFAFIFERLESRSFVIGPFIQADVMDNYHVMKNNFYSGMCCYMLRKSSAITPMLNDFILRVVESGLAYYWESEGTLLYMDTTVQQAMRYDQSQQTVQKLTFSNVEGAFAILCLGYLVSLLVLATELLLNQRQKQKKRFCS
;
A
#
# COMPACT_ATOMS: atom_id res chain seq x y z
N GLU A 1 25.50 13.66 -16.78
CA GLU A 1 24.75 14.87 -17.18
C GLU A 1 23.30 14.63 -17.62
N GLU A 2 22.92 13.45 -18.13
CA GLU A 2 21.55 13.23 -18.66
C GLU A 2 20.42 13.37 -17.60
N ILE A 3 20.66 12.95 -16.35
CA ILE A 3 19.66 13.00 -15.28
C ILE A 3 19.31 14.44 -14.90
N VAL A 4 20.28 15.36 -14.93
CA VAL A 4 20.08 16.77 -14.59
C VAL A 4 19.06 17.43 -15.51
N ARG A 5 19.03 17.04 -16.80
CA ARG A 5 18.09 17.57 -17.81
C ARG A 5 16.63 17.15 -17.57
N ARG A 6 16.41 16.10 -16.78
CA ARG A 6 15.07 15.61 -16.44
C ARG A 6 14.45 16.36 -15.25
N PHE A 7 15.23 17.10 -14.48
CA PHE A 7 14.69 17.94 -13.43
C PHE A 7 13.99 19.15 -14.04
N ARG A 8 12.70 19.26 -13.76
CA ARG A 8 11.85 20.39 -14.10
C ARG A 8 11.41 21.06 -12.81
N VAL A 9 11.43 22.38 -12.81
CA VAL A 9 10.87 23.17 -11.71
C VAL A 9 9.41 23.38 -12.05
N HIS A 10 8.53 22.95 -11.16
CA HIS A 10 7.09 23.14 -11.27
C HIS A 10 6.62 24.08 -10.16
N THR A 11 5.59 24.86 -10.47
CA THR A 11 4.88 25.65 -9.47
C THR A 11 3.94 24.75 -8.65
N GLU A 12 3.47 25.24 -7.50
CA GLU A 12 2.51 24.49 -6.69
C GLU A 12 1.21 24.19 -7.44
N ASP A 13 0.72 25.14 -8.24
CA ASP A 13 -0.47 24.98 -9.08
C ASP A 13 -0.26 23.89 -10.15
N GLU A 14 0.91 23.86 -10.79
CA GLU A 14 1.26 22.79 -11.75
C GLU A 14 1.36 21.43 -11.07
N LEU A 15 1.94 21.37 -9.86
CA LEU A 15 1.99 20.14 -9.07
C LEU A 15 0.59 19.68 -8.65
N ARG A 16 -0.33 20.63 -8.43
CA ARG A 16 -1.74 20.34 -8.14
C ARG A 16 -2.47 19.78 -9.36
N GLU A 17 -2.22 20.30 -10.55
CA GLU A 17 -2.75 19.72 -11.78
C GLU A 17 -2.19 18.32 -12.04
N LEU A 18 -0.90 18.13 -11.82
CA LEU A 18 -0.26 16.82 -11.92
C LEU A 18 -0.80 15.84 -10.88
N SER A 19 -1.13 16.30 -9.66
CA SER A 19 -1.64 15.42 -8.61
C SER A 19 -3.01 14.82 -8.93
N LEU A 20 -3.79 15.49 -9.80
CA LEU A 20 -5.05 14.97 -10.33
C LEU A 20 -4.85 13.85 -11.37
N THR A 21 -3.63 13.70 -11.90
CA THR A 21 -3.30 12.66 -12.87
C THR A 21 -2.91 11.35 -12.17
N HIS A 22 -3.12 10.21 -12.83
CA HIS A 22 -2.72 8.89 -12.32
C HIS A 22 -1.25 8.53 -12.64
N ASN A 23 -0.46 9.50 -13.10
CA ASN A 23 0.93 9.31 -13.55
C ASN A 23 1.91 10.23 -12.78
N PHE A 24 1.59 10.51 -11.53
CA PHE A 24 2.39 11.36 -10.65
C PHE A 24 2.78 10.58 -9.40
N ALA A 25 3.96 10.88 -8.87
CA ALA A 25 4.43 10.34 -7.60
C ALA A 25 5.25 11.43 -6.90
N PHE A 26 5.14 11.47 -5.59
CA PHE A 26 5.82 12.46 -4.77
C PHE A 26 6.42 11.80 -3.54
N ILE A 27 7.39 12.49 -2.95
CA ILE A 27 8.02 12.11 -1.69
C ILE A 27 7.29 12.86 -0.58
N PHE A 28 7.01 12.16 0.51
CA PHE A 28 6.51 12.73 1.75
C PHE A 28 7.41 12.29 2.89
N GLU A 29 7.33 13.00 4.01
CA GLU A 29 8.07 12.66 5.22
C GLU A 29 7.14 12.05 6.25
N ARG A 30 7.62 11.03 6.96
CA ARG A 30 6.92 10.44 8.11
C ARG A 30 7.66 10.85 9.37
N LEU A 31 6.99 11.62 10.22
CA LEU A 31 7.53 12.12 11.46
C LEU A 31 7.54 11.05 12.57
N GLU A 32 8.17 11.36 13.69
CA GLU A 32 8.36 10.43 14.81
C GLU A 32 7.02 10.04 15.45
N SER A 33 6.05 10.95 15.52
CA SER A 33 4.70 10.67 16.02
C SER A 33 3.83 9.85 15.06
N ARG A 34 4.38 9.45 13.91
CA ARG A 34 3.68 8.78 12.79
C ARG A 34 2.67 9.68 12.07
N SER A 35 2.78 10.99 12.21
CA SER A 35 2.16 11.94 11.28
C SER A 35 2.99 12.04 9.99
N PHE A 36 2.35 12.55 8.94
CA PHE A 36 2.93 12.66 7.60
C PHE A 36 3.01 14.13 7.20
N VAL A 37 4.18 14.60 6.79
CA VAL A 37 4.33 15.92 6.17
C VAL A 37 4.21 15.75 4.67
N ILE A 38 3.21 16.40 4.10
CA ILE A 38 2.82 16.27 2.70
C ILE A 38 2.74 17.66 2.10
N GLY A 39 3.09 17.80 0.82
CA GLY A 39 2.95 19.06 0.12
C GLY A 39 1.48 19.49 -0.03
N PRO A 40 1.21 20.80 -0.05
CA PRO A 40 -0.16 21.36 -0.11
C PRO A 40 -0.94 21.00 -1.39
N PHE A 41 -0.25 20.54 -2.44
CA PHE A 41 -0.83 20.07 -3.70
C PHE A 41 -1.50 18.68 -3.62
N ILE A 42 -1.30 17.96 -2.51
CA ILE A 42 -2.00 16.70 -2.22
C ILE A 42 -3.07 16.96 -1.18
N GLN A 43 -4.31 16.82 -1.60
CA GLN A 43 -5.49 17.07 -0.79
C GLN A 43 -6.37 15.81 -0.75
N ALA A 44 -7.39 15.83 0.12
CA ALA A 44 -8.24 14.66 0.35
C ALA A 44 -8.93 14.14 -0.93
N ASP A 45 -9.16 14.99 -1.92
CA ASP A 45 -9.83 14.67 -3.18
C ASP A 45 -9.03 13.75 -4.11
N VAL A 46 -7.71 13.72 -3.98
CA VAL A 46 -6.83 12.88 -4.80
C VAL A 46 -6.33 11.64 -4.09
N MET A 47 -6.60 11.50 -2.79
CA MET A 47 -6.02 10.43 -1.96
C MET A 47 -6.32 9.02 -2.46
N ASP A 48 -7.50 8.80 -3.04
CA ASP A 48 -7.89 7.49 -3.58
C ASP A 48 -7.06 7.05 -4.79
N ASN A 49 -6.37 7.99 -5.46
CA ASN A 49 -5.53 7.71 -6.62
C ASN A 49 -4.10 7.28 -6.24
N TYR A 50 -3.73 7.40 -4.97
CA TYR A 50 -2.37 7.14 -4.49
C TYR A 50 -2.31 5.96 -3.54
N HIS A 51 -1.19 5.26 -3.60
CA HIS A 51 -0.82 4.25 -2.62
C HIS A 51 0.50 4.60 -1.98
N VAL A 52 0.55 4.49 -0.66
CA VAL A 52 1.73 4.68 0.16
C VAL A 52 2.68 3.52 -0.08
N MET A 53 3.93 3.85 -0.39
CA MET A 53 4.98 2.85 -0.54
C MET A 53 5.20 2.10 0.79
N LYS A 54 5.26 0.76 0.72
CA LYS A 54 5.41 -0.10 1.91
C LYS A 54 6.73 0.12 2.66
N ASN A 55 7.79 0.39 1.91
CA ASN A 55 9.14 0.54 2.45
C ASN A 55 9.51 2.02 2.48
N ASN A 56 10.23 2.45 3.52
CA ASN A 56 10.82 3.78 3.54
C ASN A 56 12.02 3.81 2.58
N PHE A 57 12.10 4.86 1.76
CA PHE A 57 13.26 5.07 0.89
C PHE A 57 14.51 5.45 1.70
N TYR A 58 14.32 6.28 2.72
CA TYR A 58 15.36 6.72 3.65
C TYR A 58 14.75 7.00 5.02
N SER A 59 15.55 6.86 6.08
CA SER A 59 15.18 7.26 7.43
C SER A 59 16.37 7.97 8.06
N GLY A 60 16.13 9.12 8.68
CA GLY A 60 17.13 9.91 9.37
C GLY A 60 16.51 10.60 10.58
N MET A 61 17.36 11.05 11.51
CA MET A 61 16.95 11.90 12.62
C MET A 61 17.19 13.37 12.25
N CYS A 62 16.32 14.26 12.71
CA CYS A 62 16.55 15.69 12.61
C CYS A 62 17.67 16.10 13.59
N CYS A 63 18.67 16.81 13.07
CA CYS A 63 19.86 17.21 13.84
C CYS A 63 20.04 18.72 13.81
N TYR A 64 20.45 19.30 14.94
CA TYR A 64 20.87 20.68 14.99
C TYR A 64 22.31 20.82 14.53
N MET A 65 22.56 21.72 13.58
CA MET A 65 23.90 22.00 13.07
C MET A 65 24.52 23.18 13.84
N LEU A 66 25.67 22.94 14.46
CA LEU A 66 26.45 23.95 15.19
C LEU A 66 27.79 24.18 14.49
N ARG A 67 28.41 25.34 14.78
CA ARG A 67 29.80 25.59 14.39
C ARG A 67 30.70 24.48 14.94
N LYS A 68 31.60 23.97 14.11
CA LYS A 68 32.61 22.98 14.52
C LYS A 68 33.35 23.46 15.77
N SER A 69 33.47 22.57 16.76
CA SER A 69 34.10 22.84 18.07
C SER A 69 33.39 23.90 18.92
N SER A 70 32.07 24.06 18.77
CA SER A 70 31.28 24.91 19.65
C SER A 70 31.25 24.38 21.09
N ALA A 71 31.52 25.25 22.06
CA ALA A 71 31.50 24.92 23.49
C ALA A 71 30.10 24.56 24.01
N ILE A 72 29.04 24.97 23.31
CA ILE A 72 27.65 24.69 23.72
C ILE A 72 27.13 23.33 23.24
N THR A 73 27.86 22.65 22.34
CA THR A 73 27.45 21.35 21.80
C THR A 73 27.03 20.32 22.86
N PRO A 74 27.83 20.04 23.92
CA PRO A 74 27.43 19.05 24.93
C PRO A 74 26.18 19.49 25.71
N MET A 75 26.10 20.77 26.08
CA MET A 75 24.94 21.30 26.79
C MET A 75 23.66 21.21 25.95
N LEU A 76 23.74 21.52 24.65
CA LEU A 76 22.59 21.41 23.76
C LEU A 76 22.18 19.95 23.56
N ASN A 77 23.13 19.04 23.43
CA ASN A 77 22.85 17.62 23.29
C ASN A 77 22.09 17.07 24.51
N ASP A 78 22.56 17.38 25.72
CA ASP A 78 21.90 16.98 26.96
C ASP A 78 20.49 17.59 27.08
N PHE A 79 20.32 18.84 26.65
CA PHE A 79 19.01 19.49 26.63
C PHE A 79 18.04 18.79 25.67
N ILE A 80 18.48 18.51 24.43
CA ILE A 80 17.67 17.80 23.44
C ILE A 80 17.27 16.42 23.97
N LEU A 81 18.21 15.68 24.57
CA LEU A 81 17.91 14.38 25.18
C LEU A 81 16.81 14.49 26.23
N ARG A 82 16.88 15.45 27.15
CA ARG A 82 15.82 15.67 28.16
C ARG A 82 14.47 16.04 27.56
N VAL A 83 14.45 16.85 26.50
CA VAL A 83 13.22 17.24 25.80
C VAL A 83 12.57 16.03 25.11
N VAL A 84 13.36 15.17 24.49
CA VAL A 84 12.87 13.94 23.85
C VAL A 84 12.42 12.93 24.92
N GLU A 85 13.22 12.70 25.97
CA GLU A 85 12.90 11.78 27.06
C GLU A 85 11.64 12.17 27.83
N SER A 86 11.38 13.47 27.98
CA SER A 86 10.14 13.97 28.59
C SER A 86 8.91 13.85 27.69
N GLY A 87 9.07 13.46 26.42
CA GLY A 87 7.99 13.38 25.43
C GLY A 87 7.50 14.74 24.93
N LEU A 88 8.18 15.83 25.30
CA LEU A 88 7.78 17.19 24.94
C LEU A 88 7.86 17.42 23.41
N ALA A 89 8.87 16.83 22.77
CA ALA A 89 8.98 16.85 21.30
C ALA A 89 7.75 16.23 20.62
N TYR A 90 7.30 15.06 21.09
CA TYR A 90 6.12 14.38 20.56
C TYR A 90 4.84 15.19 20.80
N TYR A 91 4.71 15.84 21.96
CA TYR A 91 3.58 16.71 22.27
C TYR A 91 3.48 17.88 21.28
N TRP A 92 4.58 18.59 21.06
CA TRP A 92 4.60 19.71 20.12
C TRP A 92 4.35 19.28 18.68
N GLU A 93 4.88 18.12 18.27
CA GLU A 93 4.61 17.55 16.95
C GLU A 93 3.11 17.23 16.77
N SER A 94 2.48 16.63 17.79
CA SER A 94 1.06 16.33 17.78
C SER A 94 0.22 17.60 17.70
N GLU A 95 0.54 18.64 18.49
CA GLU A 95 -0.17 19.92 18.41
C GLU A 95 0.01 20.59 17.04
N GLY A 96 1.23 20.61 16.51
CA GLY A 96 1.49 21.16 15.18
C GLY A 96 0.73 20.42 14.08
N THR A 97 0.67 19.10 14.16
CA THR A 97 -0.11 18.28 13.23
C THR A 97 -1.60 18.63 13.30
N LEU A 98 -2.16 18.78 14.50
CA LEU A 98 -3.58 19.12 14.68
C LEU A 98 -3.94 20.53 14.18
N LEU A 99 -3.02 21.48 14.32
CA LEU A 99 -3.26 22.88 13.97
C LEU A 99 -3.03 23.18 12.49
N TYR A 100 -2.09 22.47 11.84
CA TYR A 100 -1.60 22.85 10.51
C TYR A 100 -1.74 21.76 9.43
N MET A 101 -2.06 20.51 9.78
CA MET A 101 -2.19 19.43 8.80
C MET A 101 -3.63 18.96 8.62
N ASP A 102 -3.94 18.50 7.41
CA ASP A 102 -5.25 17.94 7.09
C ASP A 102 -5.43 16.55 7.71
N THR A 103 -6.30 16.47 8.72
CA THR A 103 -6.59 15.22 9.43
C THR A 103 -7.21 14.13 8.56
N THR A 104 -7.97 14.48 7.52
CA THR A 104 -8.56 13.53 6.58
C THR A 104 -7.47 12.88 5.74
N VAL A 105 -6.52 13.68 5.25
CA VAL A 105 -5.35 13.18 4.51
C VAL A 105 -4.48 12.29 5.40
N GLN A 106 -4.23 12.70 6.66
CA GLN A 106 -3.50 11.88 7.62
C GLN A 106 -4.19 10.51 7.84
N GLN A 107 -5.51 10.50 8.01
CA GLN A 107 -6.27 9.27 8.20
C GLN A 107 -6.23 8.38 6.97
N ALA A 108 -6.38 8.94 5.76
CA ALA A 108 -6.30 8.21 4.51
C ALA A 108 -4.94 7.52 4.34
N MET A 109 -3.83 8.24 4.60
CA MET A 109 -2.49 7.65 4.55
C MET A 109 -2.27 6.55 5.58
N ARG A 110 -2.74 6.74 6.82
CA ARG A 110 -2.66 5.70 7.85
C ARG A 110 -3.47 4.47 7.48
N TYR A 111 -4.65 4.66 6.88
CA TYR A 111 -5.50 3.57 6.43
C TYR A 111 -4.82 2.78 5.32
N ASP A 112 -4.31 3.44 4.28
CA ASP A 112 -3.62 2.79 3.17
C ASP A 112 -2.36 2.04 3.65
N GLN A 113 -1.57 2.63 4.55
CA GLN A 113 -0.43 1.95 5.16
C GLN A 113 -0.84 0.72 6.00
N SER A 114 -2.03 0.74 6.62
CA SER A 114 -2.54 -0.36 7.43
C SER A 114 -3.18 -1.49 6.63
N GLN A 115 -3.58 -1.25 5.38
CA GLN A 115 -4.15 -2.23 4.44
C GLN A 115 -3.11 -3.26 3.95
N GLN A 116 -2.08 -3.53 4.75
CA GLN A 116 -1.13 -4.60 4.53
C GLN A 116 -1.85 -5.96 4.54
N THR A 117 -2.23 -6.38 3.34
CA THR A 117 -2.24 -7.80 2.90
C THR A 117 -3.17 -8.76 3.64
N VAL A 118 -4.24 -8.28 4.29
CA VAL A 118 -5.31 -9.17 4.73
C VAL A 118 -6.49 -9.04 3.77
N GLN A 119 -6.28 -9.48 2.52
CA GLN A 119 -7.43 -9.79 1.67
C GLN A 119 -8.14 -10.98 2.29
N LYS A 120 -9.34 -10.74 2.85
CA LYS A 120 -10.24 -11.82 3.23
C LYS A 120 -10.49 -12.66 1.98
N LEU A 121 -10.30 -13.98 2.07
CA LEU A 121 -10.56 -14.89 0.96
C LEU A 121 -12.01 -14.70 0.52
N THR A 122 -12.23 -14.13 -0.66
CA THR A 122 -13.57 -14.01 -1.24
C THR A 122 -13.86 -15.20 -2.13
N PHE A 123 -15.13 -15.52 -2.35
CA PHE A 123 -15.53 -16.62 -3.23
C PHE A 123 -14.94 -16.50 -4.65
N SER A 124 -14.72 -15.28 -5.16
CA SER A 124 -14.04 -15.06 -6.44
C SER A 124 -12.60 -15.59 -6.47
N ASN A 125 -11.89 -15.66 -5.34
CA ASN A 125 -10.53 -16.21 -5.31
C ASN A 125 -10.52 -17.75 -5.48
N VAL A 126 -11.62 -18.43 -5.14
CA VAL A 126 -11.72 -19.91 -5.15
C VAL A 126 -12.60 -20.42 -6.30
N GLU A 127 -13.28 -19.52 -7.00
CA GLU A 127 -14.16 -19.82 -8.14
C GLU A 127 -13.44 -20.67 -9.21
N GLY A 128 -12.19 -20.32 -9.54
CA GLY A 128 -11.39 -21.09 -10.50
C GLY A 128 -11.13 -22.54 -10.05
N ALA A 129 -10.88 -22.78 -8.76
CA ALA A 129 -10.67 -24.11 -8.22
C ALA A 129 -11.96 -24.96 -8.28
N PHE A 130 -13.10 -24.36 -7.95
CA PHE A 130 -14.40 -25.02 -8.07
C PHE A 130 -14.80 -25.27 -9.53
N ALA A 131 -14.49 -24.36 -10.46
CA ALA A 131 -14.74 -24.55 -11.88
C ALA A 131 -13.98 -25.76 -12.45
N ILE A 132 -12.70 -25.92 -12.07
CA ILE A 132 -11.89 -27.09 -12.46
C ILE A 132 -12.47 -28.38 -11.87
N LEU A 133 -12.90 -28.37 -10.60
CA LEU A 133 -13.56 -29.50 -9.95
C LEU A 133 -14.85 -29.92 -10.68
N CYS A 134 -15.72 -28.96 -11.00
CA CYS A 134 -16.95 -29.21 -11.75
C CYS A 134 -16.67 -29.82 -13.13
N LEU A 135 -15.68 -29.29 -13.85
CA LEU A 135 -15.26 -29.85 -15.14
C LEU A 135 -14.74 -31.28 -15.00
N GLY A 136 -13.93 -31.57 -13.98
CA GLY A 136 -13.44 -32.92 -13.69
C GLY A 136 -14.58 -33.91 -13.45
N TYR A 137 -15.59 -33.51 -12.67
CA TYR A 137 -16.77 -34.34 -12.42
C TYR A 137 -17.62 -34.55 -13.67
N LEU A 138 -17.80 -33.52 -14.52
CA LEU A 138 -18.52 -33.66 -15.79
C LEU A 138 -17.84 -34.65 -16.72
N VAL A 139 -16.51 -34.60 -16.86
CA VAL A 139 -15.74 -35.53 -17.70
C VAL A 139 -15.86 -36.96 -17.16
N SER A 140 -15.74 -37.14 -15.84
CA SER A 140 -15.89 -38.47 -15.21
C SER A 140 -17.28 -39.07 -15.43
N LEU A 141 -18.34 -38.26 -15.29
CA LEU A 141 -19.72 -38.67 -15.56
C LEU A 141 -19.93 -39.06 -17.02
N LEU A 142 -19.35 -38.31 -17.96
CA LEU A 142 -19.42 -38.63 -19.39
C LEU A 142 -18.75 -39.96 -19.71
N VAL A 143 -17.55 -40.21 -19.18
CA VAL A 143 -16.85 -41.50 -19.36
C VAL A 143 -17.69 -42.65 -18.82
N LEU A 144 -18.19 -42.53 -17.59
CA LEU A 144 -19.02 -43.57 -16.96
C LEU A 144 -20.32 -43.83 -17.74
N ALA A 145 -20.99 -42.77 -18.23
CA ALA A 145 -22.18 -42.91 -19.06
C ALA A 145 -21.88 -43.65 -20.38
N THR A 146 -20.76 -43.33 -21.04
CA THR A 146 -20.36 -44.03 -22.27
C THR A 146 -20.07 -45.51 -22.03
N GLU A 147 -19.39 -45.85 -20.93
CA GLU A 147 -19.14 -47.25 -20.55
C GLU A 147 -20.43 -48.03 -20.30
N LEU A 148 -21.38 -47.45 -19.56
CA LEU A 148 -22.66 -48.10 -19.28
C LEU A 148 -23.47 -48.36 -20.55
N LEU A 149 -23.52 -47.39 -21.48
CA LEU A 149 -24.23 -47.54 -22.75
C LEU A 149 -23.61 -48.62 -23.64
N LEU A 150 -22.27 -48.67 -23.73
CA LEU A 150 -21.58 -49.71 -24.48
C LEU A 150 -21.80 -51.10 -23.87
N ASN A 151 -21.72 -51.21 -22.54
CA ASN A 151 -21.93 -52.47 -21.84
C ASN A 151 -23.37 -52.99 -21.99
N GLN A 152 -24.37 -52.11 -21.91
CA GLN A 152 -25.77 -52.49 -22.17
C GLN A 152 -25.97 -52.98 -23.61
N ARG A 153 -25.38 -52.30 -24.60
CA ARG A 153 -25.43 -52.75 -26.02
C ARG A 153 -24.75 -54.10 -26.22
N GLN A 154 -23.62 -54.36 -25.55
CA GLN A 154 -22.95 -55.66 -25.60
C GLN A 154 -23.79 -56.76 -24.92
N LYS A 155 -24.43 -56.48 -23.79
CA LYS A 155 -25.34 -57.42 -23.12
C LYS A 155 -26.57 -57.75 -23.97
N GLN A 156 -27.14 -56.78 -24.68
CA GLN A 156 -28.27 -57.03 -25.60
C GLN A 156 -27.84 -57.84 -26.83
N LYS A 157 -26.67 -57.56 -27.43
CA LYS A 157 -26.12 -58.40 -28.51
C LYS A 157 -25.88 -59.85 -28.08
N LYS A 158 -25.36 -60.08 -26.87
CA LYS A 158 -25.16 -61.45 -26.34
C LYS A 158 -26.47 -62.19 -26.06
N ARG A 159 -27.54 -61.49 -25.68
CA ARG A 159 -28.88 -62.08 -25.47
C ARG A 159 -29.65 -62.39 -26.76
N PHE A 160 -29.32 -61.73 -27.87
CA PHE A 160 -29.97 -61.95 -29.18
C PHE A 160 -29.26 -63.03 -30.02
N CYS A 161 -28.03 -63.41 -29.67
CA CYS A 161 -27.25 -64.47 -30.33
C CYS A 161 -27.19 -65.79 -29.53
N SER A 162 -28.05 -65.95 -28.52
CA SER A 162 -28.33 -67.22 -27.82
C SER A 162 -29.77 -67.63 -28.10
#